data_AF-A0A350C4V4-F1
#
_entry.id   AF-A0A350C4V4-F1
#
_cell.length_a   1.000
_cell.length_b   1.000
_cell.length_c   1.000
_cell.angle_alpha   90.00
_cell.angle_beta   90.00
_cell.angle_gamma   90.00
#
_symmetry.space_group_name_H-M   'P 1'
#
loop_
_entity.id
_entity.type
_entity.pdbx_description
1 polymer ?
#
loop_
_entity_poly.entity_id
_entity_poly.type
_entity_poly.pdbx_seq_one_letter_code
_entity_poly.pdbx_strand_id
1 'polypeptide(L)'
;MYASLQDCVNDLEKSGQLLRIKSPLDPNLEIAEVHRRIFESGGPAILFEKVIGSPFRGLSNIYGTFERTDWLFRKTLKKVQKVTELKADPANFLKNPTRYLSTPFTALSALPTKALFSKPAMYGQTTIDQLPLIKSWPMDGGAFVTMPQVMSLPPGCRNMMQSNLGMYRIQLTGNDYKTNEEIGLHYQLHRGIGVHHKEYLKSNEPFRVSVFVGGPPSHAFSAIMPMPEGLSELTFAGMLAGRRFRYAFDDMGHAVSTDADFVITGTIDKKRQMPEGPFGDHLGYYSLTHDFPVMKVDRVYHRKDAIWHFSIVGRPPMEDSSFGYLIHKLVKALTPGEFPGLRSINAVDASGVHPLLLAVGGERYMPFRERVPEEIITIGNRILGSGQTSLAKFLFIAADDDDPKLDSDNIEHFFYHFLQRVDWTRDLHFQTKTTIDTLDYSGSGWNAGSKVLIACRGEVKRELAKEISSDLTLPKGYNDAHVALPGILALQAPKFTSQENATEEMEILSNNLKGQNLEKFPLVLVVDDSKFTSATLNNYLWVAYTRANPSHDIYGVDSYVEHKHWGCLGSLIIDARIKPHHAPELVQDPTVTKKVDKLFSKGGELYKFK
;
A
#
# COMPACT_ATOMS: atom_id res chain seq x y z
N MET A 1 11.31 11.99 -21.89
CA MET A 1 11.64 12.09 -20.46
C MET A 1 10.93 13.32 -19.98
N TYR A 2 10.22 13.23 -18.86
CA TYR A 2 9.44 14.35 -18.35
C TYR A 2 10.36 15.28 -17.56
N ALA A 3 10.39 16.57 -17.89
CA ALA A 3 11.09 17.58 -17.09
C ALA A 3 10.13 18.26 -16.12
N SER A 4 8.82 18.07 -16.31
CA SER A 4 7.74 18.64 -15.51
C SER A 4 6.50 17.76 -15.55
N LEU A 5 5.55 18.03 -14.66
CA LEU A 5 4.23 17.40 -14.71
C LEU A 5 3.45 17.84 -15.95
N GLN A 6 3.61 19.09 -16.40
CA GLN A 6 3.00 19.57 -17.63
C GLN A 6 3.47 18.78 -18.88
N ASP A 7 4.74 18.35 -18.92
CA ASP A 7 5.21 17.47 -20.01
C ASP A 7 4.51 16.11 -19.99
N CYS A 8 4.21 15.58 -18.79
CA CYS A 8 3.44 14.35 -18.62
C CYS A 8 2.01 14.54 -19.13
N VAL A 9 1.34 15.60 -18.72
CA VAL A 9 -0.01 15.97 -19.20
C VAL A 9 -0.05 16.04 -20.73
N ASN A 10 0.92 16.73 -21.35
CA ASN A 10 0.98 16.87 -22.80
C ASN A 10 1.20 15.54 -23.52
N ASP A 11 1.98 14.62 -22.94
CA ASP A 11 2.24 13.30 -23.53
C ASP A 11 1.04 12.36 -23.37
N LEU A 12 0.37 12.39 -22.22
CA LEU A 12 -0.87 11.62 -21.98
C LEU A 12 -2.02 12.13 -22.86
N GLU A 13 -2.13 13.44 -23.06
CA GLU A 13 -3.11 14.02 -23.98
C GLU A 13 -2.87 13.57 -25.41
N LYS A 14 -1.62 13.64 -25.89
CA LYS A 14 -1.24 13.17 -27.23
C LYS A 14 -1.47 11.67 -27.44
N SER A 15 -1.39 10.87 -26.39
CA SER A 15 -1.63 9.43 -26.45
C SER A 15 -3.09 9.03 -26.16
N GLY A 16 -4.00 10.00 -25.96
CA GLY A 16 -5.40 9.72 -25.65
C GLY A 16 -5.64 9.14 -24.25
N GLN A 17 -4.65 9.23 -23.36
CA GLN A 17 -4.68 8.71 -21.99
C GLN A 17 -4.98 9.80 -20.93
N LEU A 18 -5.48 10.96 -21.36
CA LEU A 18 -5.88 12.06 -20.49
C LEU A 18 -7.33 12.46 -20.75
N LEU A 19 -8.09 12.61 -19.67
CA LEU A 19 -9.39 13.26 -19.62
C LEU A 19 -9.22 14.66 -19.02
N ARG A 20 -9.76 15.67 -19.71
CA ARG A 20 -9.89 17.03 -19.17
C ARG A 20 -11.32 17.24 -18.69
N ILE A 21 -11.47 17.61 -17.43
CA ILE A 21 -12.75 18.01 -16.85
C ILE A 21 -12.77 19.54 -16.77
N LYS A 22 -13.67 20.14 -17.55
CA LYS A 22 -13.79 21.61 -17.69
C LYS A 22 -14.76 22.21 -16.69
N SER A 23 -15.71 21.41 -16.24
CA SER A 23 -16.69 21.80 -15.23
C SER A 23 -15.97 22.11 -13.91
N PRO A 24 -16.36 23.18 -13.19
CA PRO A 24 -15.81 23.45 -11.87
C PRO A 24 -16.28 22.35 -10.90
N LEU A 25 -15.33 21.75 -10.17
CA LEU A 25 -15.63 20.74 -9.17
C LEU A 25 -15.10 21.13 -7.80
N ASP A 26 -15.84 20.74 -6.77
CA ASP A 26 -15.49 20.98 -5.38
C ASP A 26 -14.33 20.05 -4.96
N PRO A 27 -13.20 20.57 -4.43
CA PRO A 27 -12.16 19.72 -3.89
C PRO A 27 -12.59 18.96 -2.63
N ASN A 28 -13.70 19.37 -1.99
CA ASN A 28 -14.32 18.62 -0.91
C ASN A 28 -15.22 17.51 -1.46
N LEU A 29 -14.71 16.27 -1.45
CA LEU A 29 -15.37 15.02 -1.82
C LEU A 29 -15.74 14.85 -3.30
N GLU A 30 -16.14 15.89 -4.04
CA GLU A 30 -16.60 15.73 -5.44
C GLU A 30 -15.49 15.29 -6.39
N ILE A 31 -14.33 15.96 -6.33
CA ILE A 31 -13.16 15.57 -7.12
C ILE A 31 -12.74 14.12 -6.80
N ALA A 32 -12.79 13.75 -5.51
CA ALA A 32 -12.42 12.41 -5.06
C ALA A 32 -13.40 11.34 -5.55
N GLU A 33 -14.70 11.64 -5.53
CA GLU A 33 -15.74 10.77 -6.04
C GLU A 33 -15.63 10.56 -7.56
N VAL A 34 -15.38 11.64 -8.31
CA VAL A 34 -15.12 11.54 -9.75
C VAL A 34 -13.87 10.69 -10.01
N HIS A 35 -12.79 10.90 -9.26
CA HIS A 35 -11.57 10.11 -9.40
C HIS A 35 -11.84 8.62 -9.20
N ARG A 36 -12.50 8.24 -8.10
CA ARG A 36 -12.79 6.82 -7.77
C ARG A 36 -13.55 6.13 -8.89
N ARG A 37 -14.63 6.74 -9.40
CA ARG A 37 -15.43 6.15 -10.48
C ARG A 37 -14.65 5.98 -11.78
N ILE A 38 -13.85 6.99 -12.14
CA ILE A 38 -12.99 6.90 -13.33
C ILE A 38 -11.92 5.83 -13.15
N PHE A 39 -11.35 5.67 -11.95
CA PHE A 39 -10.41 4.60 -11.65
C PHE A 39 -11.09 3.22 -11.75
N GLU A 40 -12.22 3.03 -11.09
CA GLU A 40 -13.03 1.79 -11.12
C GLU A 40 -13.41 1.38 -12.55
N SER A 41 -13.67 2.35 -13.43
CA SER A 41 -13.95 2.10 -14.85
C SER A 41 -12.70 1.84 -15.72
N GLY A 42 -11.50 1.73 -15.13
CA GLY A 42 -10.23 1.60 -15.85
C GLY A 42 -9.87 2.83 -16.70
N GLY A 43 -10.33 4.01 -16.30
CA GLY A 43 -10.25 5.25 -17.07
C GLY A 43 -8.86 5.91 -17.17
N PRO A 44 -8.77 7.00 -17.96
CA PRO A 44 -7.53 7.74 -18.19
C PRO A 44 -7.09 8.58 -16.97
N ALA A 45 -5.91 9.19 -17.05
CA ALA A 45 -5.52 10.26 -16.13
C ALA A 45 -6.48 11.44 -16.21
N ILE A 46 -6.66 12.18 -15.12
CA ILE A 46 -7.72 13.20 -15.01
C ILE A 46 -7.09 14.56 -14.68
N LEU A 47 -7.22 15.51 -15.61
CA LEU A 47 -6.89 16.92 -15.40
C LEU A 47 -8.17 17.70 -15.07
N PHE A 48 -8.26 18.20 -13.85
CA PHE A 48 -9.29 19.11 -13.38
C PHE A 48 -8.87 20.54 -13.71
N GLU A 49 -9.50 21.15 -14.72
CA GLU A 49 -9.11 22.49 -15.17
C GLU A 49 -9.56 23.60 -14.21
N LYS A 50 -10.60 23.35 -13.42
CA LYS A 50 -11.17 24.31 -12.47
C LYS A 50 -11.48 23.63 -11.14
N VAL A 51 -10.61 23.87 -10.15
CA VAL A 51 -10.86 23.46 -8.77
C VAL A 51 -11.47 24.64 -8.03
N ILE A 52 -12.66 24.48 -7.46
CA ILE A 52 -13.33 25.57 -6.73
C ILE A 52 -12.44 26.01 -5.55
N GLY A 53 -12.26 27.33 -5.40
CA GLY A 53 -11.44 27.92 -4.34
C GLY A 53 -9.94 27.99 -4.63
N SER A 54 -9.46 27.46 -5.76
CA SER A 54 -8.03 27.50 -6.13
C SER A 54 -7.82 28.13 -7.53
N PRO A 55 -6.78 28.95 -7.73
CA PRO A 55 -6.38 29.40 -9.06
C PRO A 55 -5.62 28.30 -9.84
N PHE A 56 -5.31 27.17 -9.19
CA PHE A 56 -4.51 26.09 -9.76
C PHE A 56 -5.38 24.93 -10.26
N ARG A 57 -4.83 24.18 -11.21
CA ARG A 57 -5.44 22.97 -11.76
C ARG A 57 -5.04 21.75 -10.94
N GLY A 58 -5.88 20.72 -10.91
CA GLY A 58 -5.57 19.44 -10.27
C GLY A 58 -5.28 18.34 -11.30
N LEU A 59 -4.37 17.42 -11.00
CA LEU A 59 -4.11 16.22 -11.80
C LEU A 59 -4.06 15.00 -10.90
N SER A 60 -4.79 13.96 -11.30
CA SER A 60 -4.81 12.66 -10.60
C SER A 60 -4.91 11.50 -11.57
N ASN A 61 -4.85 10.28 -11.05
CA ASN A 61 -5.05 9.05 -11.81
C ASN A 61 -3.97 8.82 -12.89
N ILE A 62 -2.80 9.44 -12.76
CA ILE A 62 -1.70 9.27 -13.71
C ILE A 62 -1.11 7.85 -13.64
N TYR A 63 -1.19 7.20 -12.49
CA TYR A 63 -0.79 5.80 -12.30
C TYR A 63 -2.00 4.84 -12.31
N GLY A 64 -3.20 5.30 -12.65
CA GLY A 64 -4.43 4.51 -12.47
C GLY A 64 -4.57 3.20 -13.24
N THR A 65 -3.62 2.86 -14.14
CA THR A 65 -3.53 1.50 -14.69
C THR A 65 -2.07 1.06 -14.77
N PHE A 66 -1.83 -0.25 -14.77
CA PHE A 66 -0.48 -0.80 -14.92
C PHE A 66 0.12 -0.46 -16.29
N GLU A 67 -0.69 -0.48 -17.36
CA GLU A 67 -0.25 -0.11 -18.71
C GLU A 67 0.16 1.36 -18.78
N ARG A 68 -0.60 2.25 -18.13
CA ARG A 68 -0.29 3.67 -18.08
C ARG A 68 0.96 3.92 -17.22
N THR A 69 1.13 3.19 -16.13
CA THR A 69 2.34 3.24 -15.30
C THR A 69 3.57 2.81 -16.10
N ASP A 70 3.48 1.70 -16.83
CA ASP A 70 4.52 1.26 -17.77
C ASP A 70 4.76 2.31 -18.87
N TRP A 71 3.70 2.94 -19.38
CA TRP A 71 3.79 4.01 -20.37
C TRP A 71 4.59 5.21 -19.84
N LEU A 72 4.30 5.68 -18.62
CA LEU A 72 5.01 6.80 -18.00
C LEU A 72 6.53 6.55 -17.96
N PHE A 73 6.94 5.32 -17.66
CA PHE A 73 8.35 4.95 -17.52
C PHE A 73 8.94 4.20 -18.72
N ARG A 74 8.23 4.12 -19.85
CA ARG A 74 8.61 3.33 -21.05
C ARG A 74 10.03 3.60 -21.59
N LYS A 75 10.56 4.81 -21.36
CA LYS A 75 11.88 5.24 -21.84
C LYS A 75 13.03 4.91 -20.88
N THR A 76 12.72 4.64 -19.61
CA THR A 76 13.70 4.55 -18.52
C THR A 76 13.61 3.24 -17.74
N LEU A 77 12.43 2.62 -17.62
CA LEU A 77 12.21 1.42 -16.81
C LEU A 77 13.20 0.29 -17.10
N LYS A 78 13.33 -0.12 -18.38
CA LYS A 78 14.30 -1.15 -18.79
C LYS A 78 15.76 -0.79 -18.49
N LYS A 79 16.10 0.51 -18.50
CA LYS A 79 17.45 0.98 -18.18
C LYS A 79 17.71 0.88 -16.68
N VAL A 80 16.74 1.26 -15.86
CA VAL A 80 16.82 1.14 -14.40
C VAL A 80 16.90 -0.33 -13.99
N GLN A 81 16.11 -1.21 -14.60
CA GLN A 81 16.19 -2.66 -14.35
C GLN A 81 17.58 -3.23 -14.66
N LYS A 82 18.25 -2.79 -15.73
CA LYS A 82 19.64 -3.20 -16.01
C LYS A 82 20.62 -2.75 -14.95
N VAL A 83 20.41 -1.57 -14.34
CA VAL A 83 21.23 -1.09 -13.21
C VAL A 83 20.99 -1.96 -11.98
N THR A 84 19.74 -2.32 -11.68
CA THR A 84 19.40 -3.18 -10.53
C THR A 84 19.91 -4.61 -10.72
N GLU A 85 19.81 -5.18 -11.91
CA GLU A 85 20.40 -6.48 -12.29
C GLU A 85 21.92 -6.53 -12.07
N LEU A 86 22.63 -5.45 -12.39
CA LEU A 86 24.08 -5.35 -12.16
C LEU A 86 24.45 -5.12 -10.70
N LYS A 87 23.62 -4.40 -9.93
CA LYS A 87 23.79 -4.28 -8.49
C LYS A 87 23.56 -5.63 -7.79
N ALA A 88 22.63 -6.45 -8.32
CA ALA A 88 22.34 -7.78 -7.82
C ALA A 88 23.49 -8.77 -8.09
N ASP A 89 23.96 -8.84 -9.34
CA ASP A 89 25.09 -9.68 -9.75
C ASP A 89 26.01 -8.89 -10.70
N PRO A 90 27.12 -8.31 -10.18
CA PRO A 90 28.09 -7.59 -11.00
C PRO A 90 28.72 -8.44 -12.11
N ALA A 91 28.77 -9.78 -11.97
CA ALA A 91 29.31 -10.67 -12.99
C ALA A 91 28.47 -10.66 -14.28
N ASN A 92 27.21 -10.20 -14.23
CA ASN A 92 26.39 -10.02 -15.42
C ASN A 92 27.02 -9.06 -16.45
N PHE A 93 27.79 -8.07 -16.00
CA PHE A 93 28.52 -7.18 -16.91
C PHE A 93 29.57 -7.95 -17.73
N LEU A 94 30.30 -8.84 -17.09
CA LEU A 94 31.32 -9.68 -17.73
C LEU A 94 30.68 -10.73 -18.66
N LYS A 95 29.54 -11.31 -18.26
CA LYS A 95 28.81 -12.31 -19.05
C LYS A 95 28.15 -11.71 -20.30
N ASN A 96 27.60 -10.49 -20.22
CA ASN A 96 26.83 -9.87 -21.29
C ASN A 96 27.13 -8.37 -21.46
N PRO A 97 28.37 -7.97 -21.81
CA PRO A 97 28.78 -6.56 -21.79
C PRO A 97 27.94 -5.68 -22.74
N THR A 98 27.58 -6.19 -23.92
CA THR A 98 26.77 -5.47 -24.93
C THR A 98 25.39 -5.08 -24.42
N ARG A 99 24.77 -5.90 -23.55
CA ARG A 99 23.47 -5.61 -22.92
C ARG A 99 23.55 -4.40 -21.98
N TYR A 100 24.71 -4.19 -21.34
CA TYR A 100 24.92 -3.24 -20.25
C TYR A 100 25.75 -2.00 -20.62
N LEU A 101 26.15 -1.84 -21.88
CA LEU A 101 26.93 -0.67 -22.35
C LEU A 101 26.27 0.69 -22.05
N SER A 102 24.94 0.73 -21.92
CA SER A 102 24.18 1.97 -21.61
C SER A 102 24.04 2.26 -20.11
N THR A 103 24.44 1.33 -19.23
CA THR A 103 24.30 1.46 -17.78
C THR A 103 25.10 2.64 -17.21
N PRO A 104 26.38 2.88 -17.59
CA PRO A 104 27.13 4.04 -17.08
C PRO A 104 26.47 5.39 -17.39
N PHE A 105 25.88 5.55 -18.59
CA PHE A 105 25.13 6.76 -18.95
C PHE A 105 23.85 6.94 -18.13
N THR A 106 23.20 5.83 -17.77
CA THR A 106 22.04 5.85 -16.88
C THR A 106 22.46 6.27 -15.47
N ALA A 107 23.60 5.76 -14.97
CA ALA A 107 24.15 6.15 -13.67
C ALA A 107 24.55 7.64 -13.61
N LEU A 108 24.98 8.25 -14.72
CA LEU A 108 25.25 9.70 -14.77
C LEU A 108 24.03 10.58 -14.49
N SER A 109 22.81 10.06 -14.75
CA SER A 109 21.56 10.74 -14.42
C SER A 109 21.14 10.58 -12.96
N ALA A 110 21.82 9.71 -12.20
CA ALA A 110 21.52 9.47 -10.79
C ALA A 110 21.92 10.64 -9.89
N LEU A 111 23.09 11.25 -10.10
CA LEU A 111 23.57 12.26 -9.16
C LEU A 111 22.71 13.54 -9.19
N PRO A 112 22.21 14.01 -8.03
CA PRO A 112 21.45 15.26 -7.96
C PRO A 112 22.35 16.45 -8.33
N THR A 113 21.77 17.49 -8.93
CA THR A 113 22.51 18.66 -9.40
C THR A 113 21.90 19.96 -8.92
N LYS A 114 22.76 20.90 -8.50
CA LYS A 114 22.32 22.21 -8.03
C LYS A 114 21.96 23.11 -9.22
N ALA A 115 20.75 23.66 -9.22
CA ALA A 115 20.29 24.63 -10.21
C ALA A 115 20.87 26.02 -9.91
N LEU A 116 21.71 26.53 -10.81
CA LEU A 116 22.38 27.83 -10.64
C LEU A 116 21.57 29.00 -11.22
N PHE A 117 20.91 28.80 -12.37
CA PHE A 117 20.26 29.89 -13.12
C PHE A 117 18.73 29.78 -13.13
N SER A 118 18.20 28.69 -13.69
CA SER A 118 16.75 28.48 -13.81
C SER A 118 16.21 27.71 -12.61
N LYS A 119 15.28 28.34 -11.87
CA LYS A 119 14.56 27.74 -10.73
C LYS A 119 13.05 27.79 -10.97
N PRO A 120 12.48 26.98 -11.89
CA PRO A 120 11.07 27.07 -12.28
C PRO A 120 10.08 26.97 -11.12
N ALA A 121 10.36 26.12 -10.13
CA ALA A 121 9.51 25.95 -8.95
C ALA A 121 9.39 27.21 -8.07
N MET A 122 10.30 28.18 -8.21
CA MET A 122 10.32 29.44 -7.45
C MET A 122 9.82 30.62 -8.31
N TYR A 123 8.88 30.37 -9.22
CA TYR A 123 8.34 31.40 -10.12
C TYR A 123 7.46 32.42 -9.37
N GLY A 124 6.61 31.93 -8.46
CA GLY A 124 5.74 32.75 -7.63
C GLY A 124 5.56 32.14 -6.23
N GLN A 125 4.85 32.87 -5.37
CA GLN A 125 4.44 32.42 -4.03
C GLN A 125 2.92 32.49 -3.91
N THR A 126 2.37 31.57 -3.12
CA THR A 126 0.93 31.45 -2.82
C THR A 126 0.76 31.13 -1.34
N THR A 127 -0.48 30.96 -0.88
CA THR A 127 -0.80 30.49 0.49
C THR A 127 -1.50 29.13 0.46
N ILE A 128 -1.58 28.45 1.61
CA ILE A 128 -2.14 27.09 1.74
C ILE A 128 -3.62 27.07 1.36
N ASP A 129 -4.39 28.07 1.78
CA ASP A 129 -5.81 28.25 1.46
C ASP A 129 -6.11 28.44 -0.03
N GLN A 130 -5.10 28.78 -0.84
CA GLN A 130 -5.22 28.90 -2.30
C GLN A 130 -4.86 27.61 -3.03
N LEU A 131 -4.30 26.60 -2.37
CA LEU A 131 -3.98 25.31 -3.00
C LEU A 131 -5.27 24.52 -3.30
N PRO A 132 -5.24 23.55 -4.23
CA PRO A 132 -6.34 22.59 -4.37
C PRO A 132 -6.48 21.72 -3.11
N LEU A 133 -7.32 22.17 -2.17
CA LEU A 133 -7.55 21.56 -0.85
C LEU A 133 -8.38 20.27 -0.95
N ILE A 134 -7.82 19.22 -1.54
CA ILE A 134 -8.51 17.94 -1.76
C ILE A 134 -8.84 17.26 -0.43
N LYS A 135 -10.12 17.02 -0.18
CA LYS A 135 -10.63 16.16 0.89
C LYS A 135 -11.28 14.93 0.27
N SER A 136 -10.77 13.75 0.61
CA SER A 136 -11.05 12.49 -0.11
C SER A 136 -12.30 11.79 0.41
N TRP A 137 -12.46 11.76 1.73
CA TRP A 137 -13.50 11.01 2.44
C TRP A 137 -14.26 11.89 3.44
N PRO A 138 -15.54 11.58 3.73
CA PRO A 138 -16.38 12.46 4.55
C PRO A 138 -15.82 12.76 5.94
N MET A 139 -15.23 11.76 6.60
CA MET A 139 -14.70 11.90 7.96
C MET A 139 -13.23 12.34 8.00
N ASP A 140 -12.60 12.63 6.85
CA ASP A 140 -11.25 13.20 6.84
C ASP A 140 -11.21 14.50 7.67
N GLY A 141 -10.20 14.65 8.53
CA GLY A 141 -10.02 15.80 9.42
C GLY A 141 -9.83 17.14 8.70
N GLY A 142 -9.53 17.10 7.39
CA GLY A 142 -9.44 18.25 6.52
C GLY A 142 -8.91 17.88 5.13
N ALA A 143 -8.24 18.82 4.46
CA ALA A 143 -7.61 18.56 3.17
C ALA A 143 -6.20 17.98 3.33
N PHE A 144 -5.85 17.03 2.46
CA PHE A 144 -4.58 16.31 2.55
C PHE A 144 -3.78 16.37 1.24
N VAL A 145 -2.45 16.41 1.38
CA VAL A 145 -1.53 16.07 0.30
C VAL A 145 -1.33 14.56 0.32
N THR A 146 -1.77 13.87 -0.74
CA THR A 146 -1.70 12.40 -0.85
C THR A 146 -0.51 11.90 -1.67
N MET A 147 0.10 12.75 -2.49
CA MET A 147 1.35 12.46 -3.22
C MET A 147 2.53 13.38 -2.83
N PRO A 148 2.76 13.63 -1.52
CA PRO A 148 3.84 14.52 -1.09
C PRO A 148 5.20 13.85 -1.26
N GLN A 149 6.20 14.65 -1.61
CA GLN A 149 7.60 14.27 -1.54
C GLN A 149 8.23 15.10 -0.43
N VAL A 150 8.26 14.54 0.79
CA VAL A 150 8.74 15.21 1.99
C VAL A 150 10.25 15.04 2.07
N MET A 151 10.96 16.14 1.88
CA MET A 151 12.40 16.21 1.94
C MET A 151 12.87 16.69 3.29
N SER A 152 13.82 15.96 3.88
CA SER A 152 14.53 16.38 5.10
C SER A 152 16.03 16.16 4.98
N LEU A 153 16.79 16.97 5.71
CA LEU A 153 18.23 16.84 5.88
C LEU A 153 18.55 16.78 7.39
N PRO A 154 19.68 16.18 7.78
CA PRO A 154 20.23 16.37 9.12
C PRO A 154 20.28 17.86 9.49
N PRO A 155 19.97 18.25 10.74
CA PRO A 155 20.03 19.65 11.16
C PRO A 155 21.39 20.29 10.85
N GLY A 156 21.38 21.46 10.20
CA GLY A 156 22.59 22.16 9.76
C GLY A 156 23.28 21.60 8.50
N CYS A 157 22.86 20.43 8.00
CA CYS A 157 23.44 19.83 6.80
C CYS A 157 22.90 20.46 5.50
N ARG A 158 23.76 20.55 4.48
CA ARG A 158 23.41 20.98 3.11
C ARG A 158 23.80 19.96 2.03
N ASN A 159 24.24 18.77 2.45
CA ASN A 159 24.63 17.71 1.52
C ASN A 159 23.40 16.92 1.09
N MET A 160 22.94 17.13 -0.14
CA MET A 160 21.77 16.42 -0.69
C MET A 160 21.94 14.90 -0.76
N MET A 161 23.16 14.36 -0.70
CA MET A 161 23.33 12.90 -0.64
C MET A 161 22.96 12.30 0.72
N GLN A 162 22.83 13.12 1.76
CA GLN A 162 22.34 12.72 3.09
C GLN A 162 20.86 13.03 3.27
N SER A 163 20.17 13.42 2.21
CA SER A 163 18.76 13.77 2.30
C SER A 163 17.89 12.52 2.34
N ASN A 164 16.75 12.61 3.03
CA ASN A 164 15.68 11.63 2.93
C ASN A 164 14.52 12.25 2.18
N LEU A 165 14.00 11.53 1.18
CA LEU A 165 12.77 11.89 0.48
C LEU A 165 11.71 10.81 0.73
N GLY A 166 10.69 11.12 1.54
CA GLY A 166 9.64 10.17 1.89
C GLY A 166 8.26 10.65 1.47
N MET A 167 7.35 9.71 1.22
CA MET A 167 5.93 10.00 1.06
C MET A 167 5.22 9.87 2.41
N TYR A 168 4.94 11.01 3.04
CA TYR A 168 4.23 11.10 4.32
C TYR A 168 3.04 12.01 4.14
N ARG A 169 1.82 11.53 4.41
CA ARG A 169 0.60 12.34 4.24
C ARG A 169 0.69 13.65 5.05
N ILE A 170 0.19 14.73 4.46
CA ILE A 170 0.29 16.09 5.01
C ILE A 170 -1.11 16.65 5.15
N GLN A 171 -1.52 16.98 6.38
CA GLN A 171 -2.79 17.66 6.63
C GLN A 171 -2.60 19.17 6.44
N LEU A 172 -3.24 19.73 5.42
CA LEU A 172 -3.13 21.16 5.08
C LEU A 172 -4.08 22.04 5.89
N THR A 173 -5.26 21.52 6.21
CA THR A 173 -6.35 22.27 6.86
C THR A 173 -7.16 21.40 7.80
N GLY A 174 -8.08 22.02 8.55
CA GLY A 174 -8.93 21.34 9.52
C GLY A 174 -8.24 21.07 10.85
N ASN A 175 -8.95 20.43 11.77
CA ASN A 175 -8.57 20.31 13.18
C ASN A 175 -8.13 21.67 13.78
N ASP A 176 -7.09 21.66 14.60
CA ASP A 176 -6.60 22.85 15.33
C ASP A 176 -5.51 23.62 14.57
N TYR A 177 -5.15 23.19 13.35
CA TYR A 177 -4.09 23.83 12.58
C TYR A 177 -4.49 25.22 12.11
N LYS A 178 -3.63 26.21 12.37
CA LYS A 178 -3.82 27.57 11.84
C LYS A 178 -3.51 27.60 10.35
N THR A 179 -4.55 27.83 9.54
CA THR A 179 -4.42 27.92 8.08
C THR A 179 -3.35 28.93 7.69
N ASN A 180 -2.52 28.58 6.70
CA ASN A 180 -1.36 29.35 6.20
C ASN A 180 -0.15 29.44 7.15
N GLU A 181 -0.29 29.09 8.43
CA GLU A 181 0.82 29.11 9.39
C GLU A 181 1.31 27.71 9.76
N GLU A 182 0.42 26.72 9.81
CA GLU A 182 0.68 25.40 10.39
C GLU A 182 0.08 24.29 9.54
N ILE A 183 0.82 23.20 9.37
CA ILE A 183 0.33 21.96 8.74
C ILE A 183 0.79 20.73 9.54
N GLY A 184 0.01 19.65 9.46
CA GLY A 184 0.29 18.37 10.12
C GLY A 184 1.16 17.45 9.28
N LEU A 185 2.19 16.84 9.88
CA LEU A 185 3.09 15.90 9.19
C LEU A 185 3.04 14.52 9.83
N HIS A 186 2.39 13.57 9.17
CA HIS A 186 2.30 12.20 9.64
C HIS A 186 3.48 11.37 9.12
N TYR A 187 4.65 11.48 9.78
CA TYR A 187 5.77 10.59 9.52
C TYR A 187 6.04 9.62 10.67
N GLN A 188 6.37 8.39 10.31
CA GLN A 188 6.74 7.35 11.26
C GLN A 188 8.22 7.45 11.62
N LEU A 189 8.56 7.41 12.91
CA LEU A 189 9.93 7.58 13.41
C LEU A 189 10.91 6.46 13.02
N HIS A 190 10.41 5.31 12.55
CA HIS A 190 11.26 4.22 12.06
C HIS A 190 11.68 4.40 10.58
N ARG A 191 11.17 5.43 9.89
CA ARG A 191 11.53 5.76 8.51
C ARG A 191 12.72 6.74 8.46
N GLY A 192 13.23 7.01 7.26
CA GLY A 192 14.45 7.82 7.06
C GLY A 192 14.42 9.19 7.75
N ILE A 193 13.30 9.92 7.70
CA ILE A 193 13.14 11.20 8.41
C ILE A 193 13.28 11.08 9.94
N GLY A 194 12.96 9.92 10.52
CA GLY A 194 13.10 9.67 11.95
C GLY A 194 14.55 9.69 12.43
N VAL A 195 15.50 9.33 11.56
CA VAL A 195 16.95 9.46 11.84
C VAL A 195 17.31 10.94 11.99
N HIS A 196 16.88 11.79 11.05
CA HIS A 196 17.12 13.24 11.10
C HIS A 196 16.40 13.89 12.29
N HIS A 197 15.19 13.43 12.61
CA HIS A 197 14.45 13.90 13.77
C HIS A 197 15.21 13.57 15.08
N LYS A 198 15.77 12.37 15.22
CA LYS A 198 16.57 11.99 16.40
C LYS A 198 17.80 12.88 16.57
N GLU A 199 18.44 13.27 15.47
CA GLU A 199 19.54 14.24 15.49
C GLU A 199 19.06 15.65 15.86
N TYR A 200 17.90 16.07 15.33
CA TYR A 200 17.26 17.33 15.68
C TYR A 200 16.97 17.46 17.18
N LEU A 201 16.51 16.39 17.82
CA LEU A 201 16.27 16.40 19.26
C LEU A 201 17.53 16.75 20.07
N LYS A 202 18.71 16.38 19.55
CA LYS A 202 20.02 16.66 20.16
C LYS A 202 20.66 17.98 19.71
N SER A 203 20.05 18.70 18.78
CA SER A 203 20.58 19.92 18.18
C SER A 203 19.73 21.15 18.53
N ASN A 204 20.34 22.33 18.47
CA ASN A 204 19.64 23.62 18.52
C ASN A 204 19.35 24.19 17.12
N GLU A 205 19.88 23.55 16.07
CA GLU A 205 19.60 23.93 14.69
C GLU A 205 18.13 23.65 14.33
N PRO A 206 17.48 24.52 13.54
CA PRO A 206 16.11 24.29 13.11
C PRO A 206 16.02 23.08 12.17
N PHE A 207 14.99 22.27 12.37
CA PHE A 207 14.70 21.12 11.49
C PHE A 207 13.82 21.54 10.33
N ARG A 208 14.49 21.94 9.25
CA ARG A 208 13.89 22.40 8.00
C ARG A 208 13.38 21.22 7.19
N VAL A 209 12.14 21.32 6.74
CA VAL A 209 11.47 20.34 5.90
C VAL A 209 10.90 21.03 4.67
N SER A 210 10.90 20.35 3.54
CA SER A 210 10.30 20.85 2.31
C SER A 210 9.41 19.79 1.69
N VAL A 211 8.14 20.11 1.49
CA VAL A 211 7.15 19.23 0.88
C VAL A 211 7.02 19.60 -0.60
N PHE A 212 7.42 18.70 -1.49
CA PHE A 212 7.24 18.91 -2.94
C PHE A 212 5.97 18.23 -3.42
N VAL A 213 5.26 18.89 -4.33
CA VAL A 213 4.08 18.35 -5.02
C VAL A 213 4.26 18.54 -6.53
N GLY A 214 3.95 17.50 -7.29
CA GLY A 214 4.13 17.46 -8.74
C GLY A 214 5.58 17.26 -9.19
N GLY A 215 5.95 17.90 -10.30
CA GLY A 215 7.19 17.61 -11.02
C GLY A 215 7.13 16.33 -11.87
N PRO A 216 8.28 15.79 -12.31
CA PRO A 216 8.32 14.54 -13.06
C PRO A 216 7.63 13.40 -12.27
N PRO A 217 6.81 12.54 -12.92
CA PRO A 217 6.15 11.41 -12.25
C PRO A 217 7.12 10.45 -11.52
N SER A 218 8.39 10.41 -11.90
CA SER A 218 9.39 9.62 -11.19
C SER A 218 9.65 10.12 -9.77
N HIS A 219 9.46 11.41 -9.48
CA HIS A 219 9.77 11.98 -8.17
C HIS A 219 8.80 11.48 -7.09
N ALA A 220 7.49 11.55 -7.36
CA ALA A 220 6.48 11.00 -6.45
C ALA A 220 6.69 9.49 -6.22
N PHE A 221 6.90 8.72 -7.29
CA PHE A 221 7.20 7.30 -7.17
C PHE A 221 8.49 6.99 -6.39
N SER A 222 9.52 7.82 -6.50
CA SER A 222 10.77 7.58 -5.78
C SER A 222 10.65 7.80 -4.27
N ALA A 223 9.69 8.63 -3.83
CA ALA A 223 9.45 8.90 -2.41
C ALA A 223 8.79 7.73 -1.67
N ILE A 224 8.18 6.78 -2.39
CA ILE A 224 7.57 5.56 -1.81
C ILE A 224 8.47 4.32 -1.97
N MET A 225 9.43 4.35 -2.89
CA MET A 225 10.24 3.19 -3.23
C MET A 225 11.18 2.79 -2.07
N PRO A 226 11.15 1.52 -1.61
CA PRO A 226 12.07 1.04 -0.59
C PRO A 226 13.49 0.99 -1.16
N MET A 227 14.33 1.95 -0.80
CA MET A 227 15.70 2.04 -1.30
C MET A 227 16.60 0.95 -0.69
N PRO A 228 17.38 0.24 -1.50
CA PRO A 228 18.48 -0.56 -0.99
C PRO A 228 19.52 0.34 -0.32
N GLU A 229 20.28 -0.21 0.63
CA GLU A 229 21.33 0.52 1.31
C GLU A 229 22.33 1.17 0.31
N GLY A 230 22.72 2.42 0.63
CA GLY A 230 23.64 3.22 -0.17
C GLY A 230 23.04 3.88 -1.43
N LEU A 231 21.77 3.66 -1.77
CA LEU A 231 21.08 4.37 -2.85
C LEU A 231 20.08 5.38 -2.26
N SER A 232 20.24 6.67 -2.57
CA SER A 232 19.26 7.68 -2.14
C SER A 232 18.03 7.71 -3.06
N GLU A 233 16.88 8.11 -2.52
CA GLU A 233 15.65 8.29 -3.29
C GLU A 233 15.85 9.33 -4.40
N LEU A 234 16.67 10.35 -4.17
CA LEU A 234 17.06 11.33 -5.19
C LEU A 234 17.81 10.71 -6.37
N THR A 235 18.71 9.77 -6.07
CA THR A 235 19.45 9.08 -7.11
C THR A 235 18.56 8.19 -7.96
N PHE A 236 17.61 7.52 -7.31
CA PHE A 236 16.61 6.72 -8.00
C PHE A 236 15.67 7.61 -8.83
N ALA A 237 15.20 8.73 -8.29
CA ALA A 237 14.37 9.70 -8.99
C ALA A 237 15.04 10.20 -10.27
N GLY A 238 16.34 10.49 -10.22
CA GLY A 238 17.11 10.92 -11.38
C GLY A 238 17.22 9.84 -12.47
N MET A 239 17.53 8.61 -12.07
CA MET A 239 17.61 7.47 -13.00
C MET A 239 16.27 7.16 -13.66
N LEU A 240 15.19 7.13 -12.88
CA LEU A 240 13.85 6.83 -13.38
C LEU A 240 13.29 7.98 -14.23
N ALA A 241 13.64 9.23 -13.93
CA ALA A 241 13.36 10.38 -14.79
C ALA A 241 14.17 10.32 -16.10
N GLY A 242 15.34 9.67 -16.07
CA GLY A 242 16.38 9.72 -17.10
C GLY A 242 17.10 11.08 -17.16
N ARG A 243 17.02 11.87 -16.09
CA ARG A 243 17.66 13.17 -15.94
C ARG A 243 17.95 13.43 -14.47
N ARG A 244 19.01 14.19 -14.16
CA ARG A 244 19.38 14.51 -12.78
C ARG A 244 18.26 15.24 -12.05
N PHE A 245 18.00 14.86 -10.81
CA PHE A 245 17.15 15.61 -9.88
C PHE A 245 17.77 16.99 -9.63
N ARG A 246 17.03 18.07 -9.91
CA ARG A 246 17.56 19.43 -9.76
C ARG A 246 17.05 20.11 -8.50
N TYR A 247 17.97 20.61 -7.68
CA TYR A 247 17.63 21.28 -6.43
C TYR A 247 18.27 22.67 -6.32
N ALA A 248 17.72 23.51 -5.46
CA ALA A 248 18.30 24.76 -5.02
C ALA A 248 18.12 24.90 -3.50
N PHE A 249 18.78 25.89 -2.89
CA PHE A 249 18.42 26.35 -1.55
C PHE A 249 17.79 27.73 -1.66
N ASP A 250 16.75 27.98 -0.87
CA ASP A 250 16.22 29.33 -0.71
C ASP A 250 17.05 30.15 0.30
N ASP A 251 16.70 31.42 0.46
CA ASP A 251 17.33 32.37 1.38
C ASP A 251 17.20 31.99 2.86
N MET A 252 16.18 31.20 3.22
CA MET A 252 16.00 30.66 4.57
C MET A 252 16.72 29.33 4.80
N GLY A 253 17.33 28.77 3.75
CA GLY A 253 18.13 27.55 3.79
C GLY A 253 17.34 26.26 3.56
N HIS A 254 16.10 26.34 3.06
CA HIS A 254 15.30 25.18 2.69
C HIS A 254 15.77 24.58 1.37
N ALA A 255 15.76 23.24 1.28
CA ALA A 255 16.08 22.54 0.06
C ALA A 255 14.85 22.49 -0.86
N VAL A 256 14.93 23.10 -2.03
CA VAL A 256 13.81 23.24 -2.98
C VAL A 256 14.08 22.37 -4.21
N SER A 257 13.17 21.46 -4.53
CA SER A 257 13.18 20.80 -5.85
C SER A 257 12.78 21.80 -6.92
N THR A 258 13.68 22.10 -7.86
CA THR A 258 13.40 23.06 -8.93
C THR A 258 12.54 22.48 -10.05
N ASP A 259 12.31 21.17 -10.04
CA ASP A 259 11.46 20.46 -11.00
C ASP A 259 10.00 20.36 -10.54
N ALA A 260 9.71 20.56 -9.25
CA ALA A 260 8.39 20.45 -8.65
C ALA A 260 7.40 21.53 -9.15
N ASP A 261 6.10 21.25 -8.99
CA ASP A 261 5.03 22.19 -9.30
C ASP A 261 4.77 23.13 -8.11
N PHE A 262 4.81 22.58 -6.89
CA PHE A 262 4.71 23.33 -5.65
C PHE A 262 5.78 22.88 -4.65
N VAL A 263 6.23 23.82 -3.81
CA VAL A 263 7.13 23.53 -2.69
C VAL A 263 6.64 24.29 -1.47
N ILE A 264 6.16 23.55 -0.46
CA ILE A 264 5.83 24.09 0.87
C ILE A 264 7.08 23.94 1.74
N THR A 265 7.68 25.04 2.17
CA THR A 265 8.82 25.04 3.08
C THR A 265 8.38 25.36 4.49
N GLY A 266 9.05 24.79 5.48
CA GLY A 266 8.73 25.05 6.86
C GLY A 266 9.69 24.39 7.84
N THR A 267 9.49 24.69 9.12
CA THR A 267 10.31 24.18 10.21
C THR A 267 9.46 23.39 11.18
N ILE A 268 9.91 22.18 11.55
CA ILE A 268 9.23 21.36 12.57
C ILE A 268 9.31 22.06 13.93
N ASP A 269 8.18 22.13 14.64
CA ASP A 269 8.16 22.60 16.02
C ASP A 269 8.63 21.51 16.98
N LYS A 270 9.74 21.75 17.68
CA LYS A 270 10.33 20.80 18.64
C LYS A 270 9.41 20.42 19.80
N LYS A 271 8.48 21.31 20.19
CA LYS A 271 7.74 21.22 21.46
C LYS A 271 6.28 20.88 21.26
N ARG A 272 5.76 20.99 20.04
CA ARG A 272 4.33 20.82 19.75
C ARG A 272 4.09 19.61 18.86
N GLN A 273 3.14 18.81 19.29
CA GLN A 273 2.41 17.88 18.45
C GLN A 273 0.95 18.31 18.45
N MET A 274 0.23 18.01 17.39
CA MET A 274 -1.16 18.42 17.20
C MET A 274 -1.97 17.29 16.55
N PRO A 275 -3.30 17.26 16.76
CA PRO A 275 -4.17 16.22 16.23
C PRO A 275 -4.20 16.24 14.70
N GLU A 276 -3.69 15.17 14.10
CA GLU A 276 -3.78 14.87 12.67
C GLU A 276 -4.79 13.76 12.43
N GLY A 277 -5.52 13.83 11.31
CA GLY A 277 -6.58 12.88 10.98
C GLY A 277 -7.93 13.23 11.62
N PRO A 278 -8.97 12.40 11.46
CA PRO A 278 -8.93 11.09 10.81
C PRO A 278 -8.60 11.19 9.32
N PHE A 279 -8.17 10.09 8.71
CA PHE A 279 -7.81 10.06 7.29
C PHE A 279 -8.18 8.72 6.70
N GLY A 280 -8.86 8.71 5.55
CA GLY A 280 -9.17 7.46 4.87
C GLY A 280 -7.92 6.81 4.27
N ASP A 281 -7.55 5.64 4.79
CA ASP A 281 -6.26 5.00 4.50
C ASP A 281 -6.37 3.87 3.45
N HIS A 282 -5.22 3.42 2.94
CA HIS A 282 -5.09 2.39 1.89
C HIS A 282 -5.58 1.00 2.32
N LEU A 283 -5.89 0.79 3.60
CA LEU A 283 -6.55 -0.44 4.06
C LEU A 283 -8.07 -0.42 3.84
N GLY A 284 -8.66 0.71 3.42
CA GLY A 284 -10.12 0.85 3.30
C GLY A 284 -10.82 1.20 4.61
N TYR A 285 -10.07 1.66 5.61
CA TYR A 285 -10.59 2.14 6.90
C TYR A 285 -9.98 3.51 7.23
N TYR A 286 -10.59 4.25 8.15
CA TYR A 286 -10.03 5.51 8.64
C TYR A 286 -8.88 5.27 9.61
N SER A 287 -7.71 5.88 9.38
CA SER A 287 -6.80 6.13 10.49
C SER A 287 -7.43 7.09 11.48
N LEU A 288 -7.42 6.74 12.76
CA LEU A 288 -7.94 7.59 13.82
C LEU A 288 -7.04 8.81 14.06
N THR A 289 -7.57 9.80 14.78
CA THR A 289 -6.84 11.01 15.15
C THR A 289 -5.75 10.72 16.16
N HIS A 290 -4.53 11.19 15.87
CA HIS A 290 -3.39 11.10 16.79
C HIS A 290 -2.52 12.35 16.72
N ASP A 291 -1.72 12.58 17.77
CA ASP A 291 -0.80 13.71 17.82
C ASP A 291 0.44 13.45 16.97
N PHE A 292 0.66 14.32 15.98
CA PHE A 292 1.83 14.29 15.10
C PHE A 292 2.60 15.62 15.13
N PRO A 293 3.88 15.60 14.71
CA PRO A 293 4.68 16.83 14.60
C PRO A 293 3.99 17.88 13.72
N VAL A 294 4.01 19.13 14.20
CA VAL A 294 3.52 20.28 13.44
C VAL A 294 4.68 20.95 12.71
N MET A 295 4.46 21.32 11.46
CA MET A 295 5.38 22.18 10.70
C MET A 295 4.82 23.59 10.64
N LYS A 296 5.64 24.56 11.05
CA LYS A 296 5.38 25.97 10.80
C LYS A 296 5.75 26.29 9.36
N VAL A 297 4.78 26.73 8.58
CA VAL A 297 4.95 27.06 7.18
C VAL A 297 5.71 28.37 7.07
N ASP A 298 6.82 28.35 6.33
CA ASP A 298 7.60 29.53 6.05
C ASP A 298 7.16 30.15 4.71
N ARG A 299 7.10 29.36 3.62
CA ARG A 299 6.65 29.81 2.29
C ARG A 299 6.01 28.68 1.49
N VAL A 300 5.13 29.04 0.55
CA VAL A 300 4.61 28.14 -0.48
C VAL A 300 5.00 28.68 -1.85
N TYR A 301 5.98 28.03 -2.48
CA TYR A 301 6.39 28.34 -3.85
C TYR A 301 5.57 27.56 -4.86
N HIS A 302 5.38 28.15 -6.04
CA HIS A 302 4.81 27.44 -7.18
C HIS A 302 5.53 27.81 -8.48
N ARG A 303 5.51 26.88 -9.43
CA ARG A 303 5.94 27.14 -10.80
C ARG A 303 4.90 27.94 -11.59
N LYS A 304 5.31 28.44 -12.76
CA LYS A 304 4.34 28.97 -13.74
C LYS A 304 3.44 27.84 -14.25
N ASP A 305 2.12 28.11 -14.29
CA ASP A 305 1.07 27.19 -14.74
C ASP A 305 1.04 25.85 -13.97
N ALA A 306 1.37 25.91 -12.67
CA ALA A 306 1.50 24.75 -11.77
C ALA A 306 0.24 23.86 -11.76
N ILE A 307 0.48 22.55 -11.63
CA ILE A 307 -0.55 21.51 -11.55
C ILE A 307 -0.40 20.78 -10.21
N TRP A 308 -1.47 20.75 -9.43
CA TRP A 308 -1.52 20.06 -8.16
C TRP A 308 -1.70 18.57 -8.38
N HIS A 309 -0.63 17.81 -8.12
CA HIS A 309 -0.65 16.35 -8.26
C HIS A 309 -1.17 15.69 -6.98
N PHE A 310 -2.21 14.88 -7.11
CA PHE A 310 -2.80 14.15 -6.00
C PHE A 310 -3.36 12.81 -6.47
N SER A 311 -3.69 11.96 -5.51
CA SER A 311 -4.43 10.72 -5.70
C SER A 311 -5.47 10.56 -4.60
N ILE A 312 -6.35 9.58 -4.76
CA ILE A 312 -7.34 9.19 -3.75
C ILE A 312 -7.00 7.79 -3.29
N VAL A 313 -6.65 7.67 -2.02
CA VAL A 313 -6.40 6.39 -1.37
C VAL A 313 -7.69 5.85 -0.75
N GLY A 314 -7.78 4.55 -0.58
CA GLY A 314 -8.91 3.91 0.05
C GLY A 314 -8.82 2.40 -0.04
N ARG A 315 -9.96 1.72 -0.03
CA ARG A 315 -10.00 0.27 -0.13
C ARG A 315 -9.37 -0.20 -1.45
N PRO A 316 -8.34 -1.08 -1.43
CA PRO A 316 -7.69 -1.54 -2.65
C PRO A 316 -8.62 -2.40 -3.52
N PRO A 317 -8.41 -2.40 -4.84
CA PRO A 317 -7.37 -1.67 -5.56
C PRO A 317 -7.70 -0.18 -5.70
N MET A 318 -6.67 0.66 -5.70
CA MET A 318 -6.71 2.11 -5.93
C MET A 318 -5.48 2.52 -6.77
N GLU A 319 -5.32 3.81 -7.10
CA GLU A 319 -4.20 4.26 -7.95
C GLU A 319 -2.82 3.89 -7.36
N ASP A 320 -2.69 3.83 -6.04
CA ASP A 320 -1.50 3.41 -5.31
C ASP A 320 -1.15 1.92 -5.48
N SER A 321 -2.09 1.06 -5.89
CA SER A 321 -1.81 -0.34 -6.27
C SER A 321 -0.76 -0.44 -7.39
N SER A 322 -0.71 0.56 -8.29
CA SER A 322 0.30 0.63 -9.35
C SER A 322 1.72 0.85 -8.83
N PHE A 323 1.87 1.39 -7.62
CA PHE A 323 3.18 1.49 -6.99
C PHE A 323 3.70 0.12 -6.57
N GLY A 324 2.87 -0.70 -5.93
CA GLY A 324 3.20 -2.10 -5.60
C GLY A 324 3.63 -2.89 -6.84
N TYR A 325 2.84 -2.80 -7.91
CA TYR A 325 3.16 -3.40 -9.21
C TYR A 325 4.55 -3.00 -9.72
N LEU A 326 4.85 -1.70 -9.74
CA LEU A 326 6.11 -1.20 -10.28
C LEU A 326 7.30 -1.52 -9.37
N ILE A 327 7.11 -1.47 -8.05
CA ILE A 327 8.12 -1.87 -7.05
C ILE A 327 8.50 -3.33 -7.28
N HIS A 328 7.52 -4.24 -7.31
CA HIS A 328 7.75 -5.68 -7.54
C HIS A 328 8.56 -5.91 -8.83
N LYS A 329 8.20 -5.22 -9.92
CA LYS A 329 8.90 -5.31 -11.22
C LYS A 329 10.35 -4.81 -11.20
N LEU A 330 10.66 -3.85 -10.33
CA LEU A 330 12.00 -3.26 -10.20
C LEU A 330 12.91 -4.07 -9.27
N VAL A 331 12.35 -4.64 -8.19
CA VAL A 331 13.11 -5.39 -7.17
C VAL A 331 13.19 -6.89 -7.44
N LYS A 332 12.44 -7.43 -8.41
CA LYS A 332 12.41 -8.88 -8.72
C LYS A 332 13.80 -9.52 -8.85
N ALA A 333 14.77 -8.82 -9.44
CA ALA A 333 16.13 -9.32 -9.60
C ALA A 333 16.95 -9.35 -8.28
N LEU A 334 16.53 -8.58 -7.28
CA LEU A 334 17.15 -8.50 -5.95
C LEU A 334 16.59 -9.56 -4.99
N THR A 335 15.36 -10.04 -5.23
CA THR A 335 14.65 -11.00 -4.37
C THR A 335 15.47 -12.25 -4.02
N PRO A 336 16.19 -12.92 -4.96
CA PRO A 336 16.95 -14.12 -4.62
C PRO A 336 18.15 -13.85 -3.69
N GLY A 337 18.71 -12.64 -3.72
CA GLY A 337 19.77 -12.22 -2.80
C GLY A 337 19.23 -11.95 -1.40
N GLU A 338 18.04 -11.34 -1.31
CA GLU A 338 17.38 -11.06 -0.03
C GLU A 338 16.72 -12.30 0.58
N PHE A 339 16.23 -13.23 -0.22
CA PHE A 339 15.53 -14.44 0.20
C PHE A 339 16.02 -15.67 -0.59
N PRO A 340 17.16 -16.27 -0.20
CA PRO A 340 17.67 -17.48 -0.86
C PRO A 340 16.65 -18.62 -0.83
N GLY A 341 16.42 -19.27 -1.97
CA GLY A 341 15.45 -20.35 -2.12
C GLY A 341 14.02 -19.88 -2.41
N LEU A 342 13.72 -18.58 -2.31
CA LEU A 342 12.42 -18.04 -2.67
C LEU A 342 12.28 -17.92 -4.20
N ARG A 343 11.20 -18.50 -4.76
CA ARG A 343 10.90 -18.46 -6.19
C ARG A 343 9.99 -17.28 -6.55
N SER A 344 8.94 -17.07 -5.77
CA SER A 344 8.01 -15.95 -5.94
C SER A 344 7.44 -15.50 -4.61
N ILE A 345 7.08 -14.22 -4.53
CA ILE A 345 6.40 -13.62 -3.39
C ILE A 345 5.44 -12.55 -3.90
N ASN A 346 4.23 -12.54 -3.35
CA ASN A 346 3.18 -11.59 -3.64
C ASN A 346 2.68 -10.99 -2.33
N ALA A 347 2.91 -9.68 -2.18
CA ALA A 347 2.24 -8.87 -1.16
C ALA A 347 0.86 -8.49 -1.70
N VAL A 348 -0.19 -9.12 -1.15
CA VAL A 348 -1.51 -9.14 -1.79
C VAL A 348 -2.19 -7.79 -1.66
N ASP A 349 -2.24 -7.04 -2.76
CA ASP A 349 -2.77 -5.68 -2.84
C ASP A 349 -4.20 -5.56 -2.28
N ALA A 350 -5.10 -6.46 -2.67
CA ALA A 350 -6.49 -6.47 -2.22
C ALA A 350 -6.65 -6.63 -0.68
N SER A 351 -5.62 -7.14 0.01
CA SER A 351 -5.59 -7.24 1.47
C SER A 351 -4.97 -6.02 2.16
N GLY A 352 -4.58 -4.98 1.41
CA GLY A 352 -3.81 -3.85 1.94
C GLY A 352 -2.30 -4.04 1.86
N VAL A 353 -1.81 -4.83 0.88
CA VAL A 353 -0.40 -5.17 0.63
C VAL A 353 0.27 -5.98 1.75
N HIS A 354 0.39 -5.42 2.96
CA HIS A 354 1.10 -6.04 4.06
C HIS A 354 0.33 -7.16 4.77
N PRO A 355 -0.99 -7.08 5.02
CA PRO A 355 -1.68 -8.08 5.84
C PRO A 355 -1.53 -9.53 5.38
N LEU A 356 -1.50 -9.79 4.06
CA LEU A 356 -1.32 -11.12 3.49
C LEU A 356 -0.12 -11.17 2.52
N LEU A 357 0.77 -12.13 2.77
CA LEU A 357 1.80 -12.55 1.83
C LEU A 357 1.51 -13.97 1.32
N LEU A 358 1.67 -14.15 0.01
CA LEU A 358 1.74 -15.46 -0.62
C LEU A 358 3.17 -15.69 -1.12
N ALA A 359 3.72 -16.88 -0.92
CA ALA A 359 5.08 -17.19 -1.31
C ALA A 359 5.19 -18.60 -1.88
N VAL A 360 6.12 -18.78 -2.82
CA VAL A 360 6.52 -20.08 -3.34
C VAL A 360 8.01 -20.24 -3.10
N GLY A 361 8.40 -21.24 -2.32
CA GLY A 361 9.79 -21.51 -1.93
C GLY A 361 10.26 -22.88 -2.40
N GLY A 362 11.57 -23.00 -2.61
CA GLY A 362 12.22 -24.27 -2.86
C GLY A 362 12.32 -25.11 -1.59
N GLU A 363 12.04 -26.40 -1.71
CA GLU A 363 12.25 -27.39 -0.65
C GLU A 363 13.27 -28.43 -1.08
N ARG A 364 14.48 -28.34 -0.52
CA ARG A 364 15.61 -29.21 -0.87
C ARG A 364 15.98 -30.15 0.27
N TYR A 365 15.39 -29.96 1.44
CA TYR A 365 15.75 -30.75 2.61
C TYR A 365 15.29 -32.20 2.44
N MET A 366 16.22 -33.12 2.74
CA MET A 366 16.03 -34.58 2.79
C MET A 366 15.02 -35.18 1.80
N PRO A 367 15.34 -35.26 0.48
CA PRO A 367 14.41 -35.73 -0.56
C PRO A 367 13.97 -37.21 -0.43
N PHE A 368 14.52 -37.94 0.54
CA PHE A 368 14.24 -39.37 0.78
C PHE A 368 13.29 -39.63 1.96
N ARG A 369 12.74 -38.57 2.58
CA ARG A 369 11.74 -38.66 3.65
C ARG A 369 10.34 -38.31 3.13
N GLU A 370 9.36 -38.39 4.01
CA GLU A 370 8.01 -37.88 3.73
C GLU A 370 8.07 -36.41 3.28
N ARG A 371 7.27 -36.06 2.27
CA ARG A 371 7.24 -34.72 1.70
C ARG A 371 6.45 -33.79 2.62
N VAL A 372 7.16 -33.15 3.53
CA VAL A 372 6.61 -32.18 4.50
C VAL A 372 7.35 -30.85 4.40
N PRO A 373 6.73 -29.73 4.84
CA PRO A 373 7.39 -28.42 4.92
C PRO A 373 8.56 -28.43 5.89
N GLU A 374 9.77 -28.03 5.45
CA GLU A 374 10.95 -27.92 6.31
C GLU A 374 11.77 -26.65 5.98
N GLU A 375 12.45 -26.63 4.83
CA GLU A 375 13.20 -25.47 4.35
C GLU A 375 12.28 -24.25 4.10
N ILE A 376 11.08 -24.47 3.57
CA ILE A 376 10.13 -23.38 3.31
C ILE A 376 9.66 -22.69 4.61
N ILE A 377 9.69 -23.38 5.75
CA ILE A 377 9.44 -22.75 7.06
C ILE A 377 10.57 -21.78 7.42
N THR A 378 11.82 -22.15 7.13
CA THR A 378 12.99 -21.28 7.35
C THR A 378 12.94 -20.05 6.45
N ILE A 379 12.58 -20.25 5.17
CA ILE A 379 12.34 -19.14 4.22
C ILE A 379 11.21 -18.24 4.74
N GLY A 380 10.10 -18.82 5.21
CA GLY A 380 8.97 -18.08 5.76
C GLY A 380 9.33 -17.21 6.97
N ASN A 381 10.13 -17.73 7.90
CA ASN A 381 10.64 -16.95 9.03
C ASN A 381 11.53 -15.78 8.59
N ARG A 382 12.35 -15.95 7.55
CA ARG A 382 13.15 -14.86 6.97
C ARG A 382 12.26 -13.79 6.34
N ILE A 383 11.21 -14.18 5.60
CA ILE A 383 10.24 -13.24 5.02
C ILE A 383 9.59 -12.40 6.13
N LEU A 384 9.11 -13.03 7.20
CA LEU A 384 8.50 -12.34 8.34
C LEU A 384 9.50 -11.55 9.20
N GLY A 385 10.81 -11.75 9.01
CA GLY A 385 11.88 -11.04 9.74
C GLY A 385 12.57 -9.92 8.96
N SER A 386 12.32 -9.78 7.65
CA SER A 386 13.04 -8.84 6.78
C SER A 386 12.20 -7.65 6.34
N GLY A 387 12.83 -6.46 6.33
CA GLY A 387 12.35 -5.28 5.60
C GLY A 387 10.85 -4.98 5.74
N GLN A 388 10.19 -4.70 4.61
CA GLN A 388 8.75 -4.41 4.57
C GLN A 388 7.86 -5.67 4.68
N THR A 389 8.38 -6.85 4.34
CA THR A 389 7.62 -8.10 4.46
C THR A 389 7.40 -8.50 5.92
N SER A 390 8.22 -7.98 6.83
CA SER A 390 8.04 -8.16 8.28
C SER A 390 6.75 -7.54 8.82
N LEU A 391 6.08 -6.64 8.09
CA LEU A 391 4.80 -6.05 8.50
C LEU A 391 3.63 -7.04 8.36
N ALA A 392 3.80 -8.13 7.61
CA ALA A 392 2.75 -9.08 7.34
C ALA A 392 2.31 -9.90 8.56
N LYS A 393 1.03 -10.26 8.59
CA LYS A 393 0.44 -11.09 9.65
C LYS A 393 0.05 -12.47 9.18
N PHE A 394 -0.33 -12.63 7.92
CA PHE A 394 -0.55 -13.93 7.31
C PHE A 394 0.53 -14.17 6.24
N LEU A 395 1.26 -15.27 6.36
CA LEU A 395 2.13 -15.75 5.30
C LEU A 395 1.74 -17.17 4.93
N PHE A 396 1.21 -17.34 3.72
CA PHE A 396 1.01 -18.66 3.12
C PHE A 396 2.20 -18.96 2.21
N ILE A 397 2.93 -20.03 2.50
CA ILE A 397 4.06 -20.47 1.67
C ILE A 397 3.87 -21.91 1.20
N ALA A 398 4.01 -22.12 -0.11
CA ALA A 398 3.94 -23.45 -0.71
C ALA A 398 5.29 -23.86 -1.30
N ALA A 399 5.57 -25.17 -1.30
CA ALA A 399 6.74 -25.71 -1.98
C ALA A 399 6.58 -25.68 -3.50
N ASP A 400 7.68 -25.42 -4.21
CA ASP A 400 7.68 -25.34 -5.68
C ASP A 400 7.71 -26.71 -6.38
N ASP A 401 8.05 -27.78 -5.65
CA ASP A 401 8.18 -29.15 -6.16
C ASP A 401 6.84 -29.87 -6.35
N ASP A 402 5.76 -29.40 -5.70
CA ASP A 402 4.41 -29.96 -5.84
C ASP A 402 3.68 -29.54 -7.11
N ASP A 403 3.96 -28.32 -7.60
CA ASP A 403 3.43 -27.82 -8.86
C ASP A 403 4.40 -26.79 -9.48
N PRO A 404 5.11 -27.18 -10.56
CA PRO A 404 6.05 -26.29 -11.24
C PRO A 404 5.43 -24.99 -11.79
N LYS A 405 4.11 -24.95 -11.99
CA LYS A 405 3.38 -23.76 -12.48
C LYS A 405 2.86 -22.87 -11.36
N LEU A 406 3.04 -23.25 -10.09
CA LEU A 406 2.55 -22.49 -8.94
C LEU A 406 3.23 -21.11 -8.84
N ASP A 407 2.44 -20.04 -8.85
CA ASP A 407 2.97 -18.69 -8.75
C ASP A 407 2.12 -17.90 -7.74
N SER A 408 2.79 -17.15 -6.87
CA SER A 408 2.13 -16.33 -5.86
C SER A 408 1.29 -15.19 -6.45
N ASP A 409 1.52 -14.78 -7.70
CA ASP A 409 0.72 -13.77 -8.40
C ASP A 409 -0.64 -14.34 -8.88
N ASN A 410 -0.75 -15.66 -9.08
CA ASN A 410 -2.01 -16.32 -9.42
C ASN A 410 -2.73 -16.79 -8.15
N ILE A 411 -3.37 -15.84 -7.47
CA ILE A 411 -3.95 -16.02 -6.13
C ILE A 411 -4.98 -17.17 -6.08
N GLU A 412 -5.88 -17.27 -7.07
CA GLU A 412 -6.89 -18.34 -7.09
C GLU A 412 -6.26 -19.72 -7.23
N HIS A 413 -5.30 -19.87 -8.16
CA HIS A 413 -4.57 -21.13 -8.34
C HIS A 413 -3.72 -21.46 -7.11
N PHE A 414 -3.12 -20.44 -6.48
CA PHE A 414 -2.36 -20.60 -5.26
C PHE A 414 -3.23 -21.15 -4.12
N PHE A 415 -4.36 -20.52 -3.81
CA PHE A 415 -5.27 -21.01 -2.76
C PHE A 415 -5.85 -22.39 -3.08
N TYR A 416 -6.18 -22.66 -4.35
CA TYR A 416 -6.64 -23.98 -4.77
C TYR A 416 -5.58 -25.06 -4.52
N HIS A 417 -4.35 -24.82 -4.96
CA HIS A 417 -3.21 -25.73 -4.73
C HIS A 417 -2.97 -25.96 -3.24
N PHE A 418 -2.97 -24.87 -2.46
CA PHE A 418 -2.65 -24.84 -1.04
C PHE A 418 -3.69 -25.59 -0.20
N LEU A 419 -4.98 -25.26 -0.36
CA LEU A 419 -6.06 -25.84 0.45
C LEU A 419 -6.28 -27.33 0.17
N GLN A 420 -5.92 -27.83 -1.01
CA GLN A 420 -5.93 -29.25 -1.32
C GLN A 420 -4.92 -30.07 -0.52
N ARG A 421 -3.86 -29.44 0.00
CA ARG A 421 -2.67 -30.12 0.53
C ARG A 421 -2.37 -29.82 1.99
N VAL A 422 -2.76 -28.63 2.47
CA VAL A 422 -2.43 -28.17 3.81
C VAL A 422 -2.90 -29.13 4.90
N ASP A 423 -2.08 -29.30 5.93
CA ASP A 423 -2.38 -30.09 7.10
C ASP A 423 -2.48 -29.19 8.34
N TRP A 424 -3.71 -28.91 8.79
CA TRP A 424 -3.95 -28.03 9.95
C TRP A 424 -3.42 -28.59 11.28
N THR A 425 -2.98 -29.85 11.31
CA THR A 425 -2.35 -30.47 12.49
C THR A 425 -0.86 -30.15 12.63
N ARG A 426 -0.23 -29.62 11.56
CA ARG A 426 1.23 -29.49 11.43
C ARG A 426 1.66 -28.14 10.86
N ASP A 427 0.94 -27.64 9.86
CA ASP A 427 1.42 -26.60 8.94
C ASP A 427 1.26 -25.16 9.50
N LEU A 428 0.77 -25.02 10.74
CA LEU A 428 0.47 -23.73 11.39
C LEU A 428 1.57 -23.32 12.37
N HIS A 429 2.18 -22.16 12.13
CA HIS A 429 3.26 -21.63 12.97
C HIS A 429 2.96 -20.20 13.43
N PHE A 430 2.55 -20.06 14.69
CA PHE A 430 2.17 -18.76 15.26
C PHE A 430 3.32 -18.03 15.95
N GLN A 431 3.35 -16.71 15.75
CA GLN A 431 4.06 -15.75 16.60
C GLN A 431 3.03 -14.90 17.32
N THR A 432 2.76 -15.19 18.58
CA THR A 432 1.57 -14.66 19.29
C THR A 432 1.76 -13.29 19.95
N LYS A 433 3.01 -12.84 20.11
CA LYS A 433 3.36 -11.54 20.68
C LYS A 433 4.51 -10.93 19.89
N THR A 434 4.20 -10.18 18.85
CA THR A 434 5.18 -9.62 17.92
C THR A 434 4.73 -8.25 17.41
N THR A 435 5.55 -7.61 16.59
CA THR A 435 5.24 -6.33 15.99
C THR A 435 4.46 -6.47 14.69
N ILE A 436 3.51 -5.57 14.47
CA ILE A 436 2.71 -5.46 13.25
C ILE A 436 2.73 -4.02 12.74
N ASP A 437 2.11 -3.79 11.57
CA ASP A 437 1.93 -2.45 11.02
C ASP A 437 1.19 -1.53 12.00
N THR A 438 1.56 -0.25 12.03
CA THR A 438 0.86 0.81 12.79
C THR A 438 -0.59 0.99 12.35
N LEU A 439 -0.88 0.65 11.10
CA LEU A 439 -2.22 0.76 10.52
C LEU A 439 -3.08 -0.49 10.70
N ASP A 440 -2.55 -1.56 11.30
CA ASP A 440 -3.32 -2.77 11.56
C ASP A 440 -4.15 -2.64 12.84
N TYR A 441 -5.46 -2.47 12.65
CA TYR A 441 -6.45 -2.32 13.73
C TYR A 441 -7.10 -3.64 14.17
N SER A 442 -6.65 -4.79 13.66
CA SER A 442 -7.19 -6.10 14.10
C SER A 442 -6.71 -6.53 15.49
N GLY A 443 -5.59 -5.96 15.95
CA GLY A 443 -5.07 -6.17 17.29
C GLY A 443 -5.53 -5.10 18.29
N SER A 444 -5.33 -5.38 19.58
CA SER A 444 -5.68 -4.46 20.66
C SER A 444 -4.56 -3.50 21.08
N GLY A 445 -3.41 -3.51 20.40
CA GLY A 445 -2.21 -2.79 20.81
C GLY A 445 -1.56 -2.00 19.67
N TRP A 446 -0.85 -0.92 20.02
CA TRP A 446 -0.11 -0.11 19.05
C TRP A 446 1.12 -0.86 18.54
N ASN A 447 1.24 -1.05 17.22
CA ASN A 447 2.32 -1.82 16.57
C ASN A 447 2.53 -3.22 17.17
N ALA A 448 1.50 -3.79 17.80
CA ALA A 448 1.59 -5.04 18.55
C ALA A 448 0.45 -5.97 18.16
N GLY A 449 0.78 -7.23 17.86
CA GLY A 449 -0.20 -8.24 17.52
C GLY A 449 0.45 -9.61 17.32
N SER A 450 -0.07 -10.36 16.36
CA SER A 450 0.39 -11.71 16.08
C SER A 450 0.56 -11.97 14.59
N LYS A 451 1.32 -13.02 14.27
CA LYS A 451 1.54 -13.50 12.90
C LYS A 451 1.31 -15.00 12.84
N VAL A 452 0.91 -15.50 11.68
CA VAL A 452 0.90 -16.92 11.36
C VAL A 452 1.61 -17.17 10.04
N LEU A 453 2.55 -18.11 10.08
CA LEU A 453 3.15 -18.74 8.92
C LEU A 453 2.43 -20.06 8.70
N ILE A 454 1.86 -20.24 7.50
CA ILE A 454 1.20 -21.46 7.08
C ILE A 454 2.00 -22.04 5.92
N ALA A 455 2.68 -23.14 6.16
CA ALA A 455 3.62 -23.73 5.21
C ALA A 455 3.06 -25.05 4.68
N CYS A 456 2.91 -25.19 3.37
CA CYS A 456 2.29 -26.36 2.76
C CYS A 456 3.24 -27.06 1.78
N ARG A 457 3.34 -28.39 1.90
CA ARG A 457 4.03 -29.27 0.97
C ARG A 457 3.47 -30.69 1.06
N GLY A 458 3.39 -31.37 -0.07
CA GLY A 458 3.10 -32.79 -0.18
C GLY A 458 1.94 -33.12 -1.12
N GLU A 459 1.46 -34.35 -1.00
CA GLU A 459 0.40 -34.90 -1.85
C GLU A 459 -0.96 -34.26 -1.57
N VAL A 460 -1.85 -34.30 -2.57
CA VAL A 460 -3.24 -33.86 -2.43
C VAL A 460 -3.94 -34.68 -1.36
N LYS A 461 -4.46 -34.00 -0.33
CA LYS A 461 -5.19 -34.60 0.80
C LYS A 461 -6.69 -34.61 0.58
N ARG A 462 -7.23 -33.66 -0.19
CA ARG A 462 -8.68 -33.45 -0.34
C ARG A 462 -9.07 -32.81 -1.68
N GLU A 463 -10.32 -33.01 -2.06
CA GLU A 463 -10.98 -32.24 -3.12
C GLU A 463 -11.66 -30.99 -2.54
N LEU A 464 -11.69 -29.90 -3.29
CA LEU A 464 -12.32 -28.65 -2.85
C LEU A 464 -13.69 -28.46 -3.51
N ALA A 465 -14.72 -28.22 -2.68
CA ALA A 465 -16.08 -28.02 -3.17
C ALA A 465 -16.32 -26.57 -3.62
N LYS A 466 -17.19 -26.43 -4.64
CA LYS A 466 -17.71 -25.14 -5.14
C LYS A 466 -19.15 -24.86 -4.71
N GLU A 467 -19.81 -25.86 -4.15
CA GLU A 467 -21.21 -25.82 -3.77
C GLU A 467 -21.35 -26.38 -2.35
N ILE A 468 -22.30 -25.82 -1.62
CA ILE A 468 -22.58 -26.17 -0.22
C ILE A 468 -23.55 -27.34 -0.24
N SER A 469 -23.29 -28.33 0.61
CA SER A 469 -24.19 -29.47 0.75
C SER A 469 -25.48 -29.06 1.44
N SER A 470 -26.62 -29.62 0.98
CA SER A 470 -27.96 -29.28 1.51
C SER A 470 -28.19 -29.73 2.95
N ASP A 471 -27.34 -30.61 3.47
CA ASP A 471 -27.36 -31.13 4.84
C ASP A 471 -26.49 -30.31 5.81
N LEU A 472 -25.82 -29.24 5.34
CA LEU A 472 -25.09 -28.33 6.24
C LEU A 472 -26.05 -27.73 7.26
N THR A 473 -25.81 -28.03 8.52
CA THR A 473 -26.53 -27.41 9.64
C THR A 473 -25.65 -26.33 10.26
N LEU A 474 -26.28 -25.23 10.69
CA LEU A 474 -25.60 -24.12 11.35
C LEU A 474 -26.24 -23.85 12.72
N PRO A 475 -25.47 -23.37 13.70
CA PRO A 475 -26.03 -23.01 15.01
C PRO A 475 -26.93 -21.77 14.89
N LYS A 476 -27.77 -21.56 15.91
CA LYS A 476 -28.72 -20.44 15.93
C LYS A 476 -27.99 -19.10 15.76
N GLY A 477 -28.49 -18.27 14.85
CA GLY A 477 -27.93 -16.94 14.56
C GLY A 477 -26.92 -16.92 13.42
N TYR A 478 -26.38 -18.08 13.04
CA TYR A 478 -25.56 -18.23 11.84
C TYR A 478 -26.48 -18.55 10.65
N ASN A 479 -26.28 -17.86 9.53
CA ASN A 479 -27.11 -18.01 8.34
C ASN A 479 -26.30 -17.69 7.06
N ASP A 480 -26.98 -17.81 5.92
CA ASP A 480 -26.50 -17.36 4.61
C ASP A 480 -25.07 -17.82 4.28
N ALA A 481 -24.84 -19.14 4.29
CA ALA A 481 -23.55 -19.68 3.91
C ALA A 481 -23.29 -19.48 2.41
N HIS A 482 -22.09 -19.01 2.06
CA HIS A 482 -21.66 -18.82 0.66
C HIS A 482 -20.24 -19.33 0.44
N VAL A 483 -19.96 -19.87 -0.75
CA VAL A 483 -18.61 -20.27 -1.13
C VAL A 483 -17.86 -19.05 -1.67
N ALA A 484 -16.77 -18.66 -1.02
CA ALA A 484 -15.95 -17.52 -1.45
C ALA A 484 -14.96 -17.91 -2.56
N LEU A 485 -14.34 -19.08 -2.41
CA LEU A 485 -13.50 -19.77 -3.39
C LEU A 485 -13.67 -21.27 -3.19
N PRO A 486 -13.28 -22.13 -4.15
CA PRO A 486 -13.30 -23.57 -3.93
C PRO A 486 -12.59 -23.93 -2.62
N GLY A 487 -13.31 -24.57 -1.69
CA GLY A 487 -12.77 -24.95 -0.39
C GLY A 487 -12.80 -23.88 0.71
N ILE A 488 -13.38 -22.70 0.45
CA ILE A 488 -13.53 -21.62 1.43
C ILE A 488 -15.03 -21.29 1.62
N LEU A 489 -15.52 -21.54 2.84
CA LEU A 489 -16.91 -21.29 3.21
C LEU A 489 -17.03 -20.01 4.04
N ALA A 490 -17.81 -19.03 3.60
CA ALA A 490 -18.13 -17.83 4.38
C ALA A 490 -19.50 -18.00 5.07
N LEU A 491 -19.52 -17.84 6.39
CA LEU A 491 -20.70 -17.94 7.23
C LEU A 491 -21.04 -16.56 7.82
N GLN A 492 -22.27 -16.11 7.60
CA GLN A 492 -22.75 -14.90 8.24
C GLN A 492 -23.09 -15.20 9.70
N ALA A 493 -22.58 -14.37 10.60
CA ALA A 493 -22.74 -14.56 12.04
C ALA A 493 -23.30 -13.31 12.72
N PRO A 494 -23.79 -13.43 13.97
CA PRO A 494 -24.15 -12.28 14.77
C PRO A 494 -22.98 -11.31 14.92
N LYS A 495 -23.29 -10.02 15.10
CA LYS A 495 -22.30 -8.96 15.28
C LYS A 495 -21.37 -9.30 16.45
N PHE A 496 -20.06 -9.15 16.22
CA PHE A 496 -19.05 -9.33 17.27
C PHE A 496 -19.29 -8.34 18.42
N THR A 497 -19.21 -8.84 19.66
CA THR A 497 -19.43 -8.03 20.88
C THR A 497 -18.17 -7.90 21.74
N SER A 498 -17.61 -9.01 22.22
CA SER A 498 -16.35 -9.07 22.95
C SER A 498 -15.56 -10.32 22.59
N GLN A 499 -14.28 -10.36 22.96
CA GLN A 499 -13.44 -11.53 22.72
C GLN A 499 -13.89 -12.76 23.53
N GLU A 500 -14.40 -12.58 24.75
CA GLU A 500 -14.93 -13.69 25.54
C GLU A 500 -16.12 -14.34 24.84
N ASN A 501 -17.10 -13.52 24.43
CA ASN A 501 -18.28 -13.99 23.72
C ASN A 501 -17.92 -14.64 22.38
N ALA A 502 -16.98 -14.05 21.63
CA ALA A 502 -16.52 -14.62 20.37
C ALA A 502 -15.90 -16.02 20.55
N THR A 503 -15.16 -16.23 21.64
CA THR A 503 -14.58 -17.54 21.95
C THR A 503 -15.67 -18.58 22.21
N GLU A 504 -16.68 -18.26 23.03
CA GLU A 504 -17.83 -19.13 23.28
C GLU A 504 -18.63 -19.42 21.99
N GLU A 505 -18.87 -18.38 21.17
CA GLU A 505 -19.54 -18.50 19.87
C GLU A 505 -18.79 -19.42 18.91
N MET A 506 -17.45 -19.32 18.87
CA MET A 506 -16.61 -20.18 18.03
C MET A 506 -16.55 -21.62 18.55
N GLU A 507 -16.62 -21.84 19.87
CA GLU A 507 -16.77 -23.18 20.43
C GLU A 507 -18.12 -23.81 20.04
N ILE A 508 -19.22 -23.05 20.10
CA ILE A 508 -20.54 -23.51 19.65
C ILE A 508 -20.51 -23.85 18.16
N LEU A 509 -19.94 -22.98 17.34
CA LEU A 509 -19.79 -23.22 15.91
C LEU A 509 -18.92 -24.46 15.64
N SER A 510 -17.74 -24.54 16.23
CA SER A 510 -16.81 -25.66 16.10
C SER A 510 -17.47 -26.99 16.46
N ASN A 511 -18.19 -27.04 17.58
CA ASN A 511 -18.95 -28.23 18.00
C ASN A 511 -20.10 -28.57 17.06
N ASN A 512 -20.77 -27.59 16.47
CA ASN A 512 -21.82 -27.85 15.48
C ASN A 512 -21.23 -28.39 14.17
N LEU A 513 -20.13 -27.83 13.69
CA LEU A 513 -19.45 -28.25 12.47
C LEU A 513 -18.77 -29.63 12.61
N LYS A 514 -18.46 -30.04 13.84
CA LYS A 514 -17.91 -31.35 14.15
C LYS A 514 -18.82 -32.47 13.66
N GLY A 515 -18.25 -33.41 12.89
CA GLY A 515 -18.98 -34.55 12.33
C GLY A 515 -19.81 -34.25 11.09
N GLN A 516 -19.85 -32.98 10.63
CA GLN A 516 -20.40 -32.63 9.32
C GLN A 516 -19.36 -32.87 8.22
N ASN A 517 -19.80 -33.10 6.98
CA ASN A 517 -18.91 -33.36 5.85
C ASN A 517 -18.29 -32.06 5.30
N LEU A 518 -17.34 -31.50 6.05
CA LEU A 518 -16.63 -30.26 5.72
C LEU A 518 -15.20 -30.49 5.25
N GLU A 519 -14.80 -31.73 4.99
CA GLU A 519 -13.48 -32.05 4.44
C GLU A 519 -13.20 -31.27 3.15
N LYS A 520 -14.25 -31.02 2.35
CA LYS A 520 -14.16 -30.24 1.10
C LYS A 520 -14.09 -28.73 1.30
N PHE A 521 -14.25 -28.24 2.54
CA PHE A 521 -14.15 -26.84 2.97
C PHE A 521 -13.12 -26.72 4.09
N PRO A 522 -11.82 -26.90 3.80
CA PRO A 522 -10.76 -26.83 4.81
C PRO A 522 -10.65 -25.47 5.51
N LEU A 523 -11.20 -24.40 4.93
CA LEU A 523 -11.21 -23.06 5.52
C LEU A 523 -12.65 -22.53 5.63
N VAL A 524 -13.01 -22.08 6.84
CA VAL A 524 -14.29 -21.43 7.15
C VAL A 524 -14.02 -20.01 7.62
N LEU A 525 -14.75 -19.04 7.09
CA LEU A 525 -14.71 -17.64 7.48
C LEU A 525 -15.99 -17.30 8.21
N VAL A 526 -15.88 -16.64 9.36
CA VAL A 526 -17.01 -16.06 10.08
C VAL A 526 -17.00 -14.56 9.84
N VAL A 527 -18.09 -14.03 9.27
CA VAL A 527 -18.14 -12.66 8.74
C VAL A 527 -19.46 -11.97 9.05
N ASP A 528 -19.47 -10.64 8.95
CA ASP A 528 -20.69 -9.84 9.13
C ASP A 528 -21.63 -9.92 7.91
N ASP A 529 -21.08 -10.09 6.70
CA ASP A 529 -21.85 -10.19 5.43
C ASP A 529 -21.18 -11.23 4.52
N SER A 530 -21.73 -12.44 4.48
CA SER A 530 -21.20 -13.56 3.69
C SER A 530 -21.40 -13.37 2.19
N LYS A 531 -22.49 -12.73 1.77
CA LYS A 531 -22.77 -12.44 0.37
C LYS A 531 -21.80 -11.41 -0.17
N PHE A 532 -21.52 -10.35 0.58
CA PHE A 532 -20.51 -9.38 0.23
C PHE A 532 -19.13 -10.04 0.12
N THR A 533 -18.76 -10.82 1.14
CA THR A 533 -17.44 -11.46 1.24
C THR A 533 -17.18 -12.42 0.08
N SER A 534 -18.19 -13.19 -0.33
CA SER A 534 -18.08 -14.19 -1.41
C SER A 534 -18.28 -13.62 -2.82
N ALA A 535 -18.70 -12.35 -2.97
CA ALA A 535 -19.04 -11.80 -4.27
C ALA A 535 -17.82 -11.66 -5.22
N THR A 536 -16.64 -11.39 -4.67
CA THR A 536 -15.39 -11.26 -5.46
C THR A 536 -14.20 -11.77 -4.65
N LEU A 537 -13.14 -12.20 -5.37
CA LEU A 537 -11.85 -12.56 -4.75
C LEU A 537 -11.32 -11.44 -3.84
N ASN A 538 -11.40 -10.18 -4.29
CA ASN A 538 -10.91 -9.04 -3.52
C ASN A 538 -11.72 -8.81 -2.24
N ASN A 539 -13.02 -9.09 -2.23
CA ASN A 539 -13.84 -8.99 -1.03
C ASN A 539 -13.41 -10.03 0.02
N TYR A 540 -13.22 -11.28 -0.41
CA TYR A 540 -12.70 -12.33 0.45
C TYR A 540 -11.35 -11.94 1.06
N LEU A 541 -10.38 -11.58 0.22
CA LEU A 541 -9.02 -11.24 0.66
C LEU A 541 -9.04 -10.06 1.64
N TRP A 542 -9.82 -9.03 1.34
CA TRP A 542 -9.92 -7.85 2.18
C TRP A 542 -10.55 -8.19 3.54
N VAL A 543 -11.72 -8.84 3.56
CA VAL A 543 -12.43 -9.16 4.80
C VAL A 543 -11.61 -10.10 5.67
N ALA A 544 -11.15 -11.23 5.12
CA ALA A 544 -10.47 -12.28 5.88
C ALA A 544 -9.17 -11.80 6.51
N TYR A 545 -8.39 -11.00 5.79
CA TYR A 545 -7.04 -10.66 6.19
C TYR A 545 -6.88 -9.25 6.73
N THR A 546 -7.83 -8.33 6.58
CA THR A 546 -7.74 -7.03 7.29
C THR A 546 -8.35 -7.07 8.68
N ARG A 547 -9.34 -7.92 8.91
CA ARG A 547 -10.14 -7.92 10.16
C ARG A 547 -9.72 -8.97 11.20
N ALA A 548 -8.79 -9.86 10.87
CA ALA A 548 -8.36 -10.93 11.76
C ALA A 548 -6.93 -10.72 12.28
N ASN A 549 -6.75 -10.90 13.58
CA ASN A 549 -5.48 -11.01 14.28
C ASN A 549 -5.17 -12.49 14.54
N PRO A 550 -4.14 -13.07 13.89
CA PRO A 550 -3.96 -14.52 13.79
C PRO A 550 -4.14 -15.33 15.07
N SER A 551 -3.52 -14.94 16.18
CA SER A 551 -3.56 -15.69 17.44
C SER A 551 -4.86 -15.54 18.25
N HIS A 552 -5.70 -14.56 17.90
CA HIS A 552 -6.95 -14.28 18.62
C HIS A 552 -8.17 -14.71 17.82
N ASP A 553 -8.07 -14.66 16.49
CA ASP A 553 -9.20 -14.84 15.58
C ASP A 553 -9.11 -16.12 14.75
N ILE A 554 -8.08 -16.95 14.92
CA ILE A 554 -8.01 -18.29 14.33
C ILE A 554 -8.46 -19.34 15.35
N TYR A 555 -9.43 -20.14 14.93
CA TYR A 555 -10.02 -21.26 15.65
C TYR A 555 -10.00 -22.50 14.75
N GLY A 556 -10.44 -23.65 15.26
CA GLY A 556 -10.50 -24.87 14.46
C GLY A 556 -11.50 -25.88 14.98
N VAL A 557 -12.04 -26.68 14.07
CA VAL A 557 -12.86 -27.85 14.42
C VAL A 557 -11.95 -28.92 15.04
N ASP A 558 -12.27 -29.33 16.27
CA ASP A 558 -11.43 -30.23 17.06
C ASP A 558 -9.98 -29.72 17.22
N SER A 559 -9.83 -28.45 17.61
CA SER A 559 -8.52 -27.84 17.89
C SER A 559 -7.86 -28.40 19.15
N TYR A 560 -6.53 -28.46 19.17
CA TYR A 560 -5.73 -28.93 20.30
C TYR A 560 -4.38 -28.22 20.38
N VAL A 561 -3.69 -28.40 21.52
CA VAL A 561 -2.30 -27.96 21.70
C VAL A 561 -1.45 -29.14 22.16
N GLU A 562 -0.43 -29.48 21.39
CA GLU A 562 0.55 -30.54 21.71
C GLU A 562 1.96 -29.96 21.65
N HIS A 563 2.75 -30.12 22.71
CA HIS A 563 4.13 -29.59 22.76
C HIS A 563 4.29 -28.10 22.38
N LYS A 564 3.27 -27.28 22.67
CA LYS A 564 3.14 -25.86 22.29
C LYS A 564 2.87 -25.60 20.80
N HIS A 565 2.64 -26.64 20.01
CA HIS A 565 2.08 -26.53 18.68
C HIS A 565 0.55 -26.53 18.76
N TRP A 566 -0.09 -25.56 18.12
CA TRP A 566 -1.54 -25.49 18.00
C TRP A 566 -1.95 -26.01 16.62
N GLY A 567 -2.99 -26.84 16.56
CA GLY A 567 -3.55 -27.34 15.31
C GLY A 567 -5.01 -27.75 15.47
N CYS A 568 -5.63 -28.19 14.38
CA CYS A 568 -6.99 -28.73 14.39
C CYS A 568 -7.17 -29.89 13.40
N LEU A 569 -8.13 -30.78 13.70
CA LEU A 569 -8.39 -31.98 12.88
C LEU A 569 -9.39 -31.71 11.74
N GLY A 570 -10.32 -30.79 11.92
CA GLY A 570 -11.29 -30.38 10.89
C GLY A 570 -10.93 -29.05 10.24
N SER A 571 -11.94 -28.32 9.76
CA SER A 571 -11.74 -27.02 9.11
C SER A 571 -11.11 -25.99 10.05
N LEU A 572 -10.19 -25.20 9.51
CA LEU A 572 -9.68 -23.99 10.14
C LEU A 572 -10.78 -22.91 10.06
N ILE A 573 -10.99 -22.18 11.15
CA ILE A 573 -12.00 -21.12 11.22
C ILE A 573 -11.28 -19.79 11.44
N ILE A 574 -11.59 -18.77 10.63
CA ILE A 574 -11.11 -17.40 10.83
C ILE A 574 -12.29 -16.50 11.15
N ASP A 575 -12.29 -15.87 12.33
CA ASP A 575 -13.27 -14.84 12.70
C ASP A 575 -12.86 -13.49 12.13
N ALA A 576 -13.44 -13.16 10.98
CA ALA A 576 -13.21 -11.91 10.25
C ALA A 576 -14.35 -10.90 10.45
N ARG A 577 -15.14 -11.02 11.52
CA ARG A 577 -16.12 -10.00 11.91
C ARG A 577 -15.44 -8.70 12.33
N ILE A 578 -16.16 -7.58 12.18
CA ILE A 578 -15.71 -6.26 12.64
C ILE A 578 -15.73 -6.21 14.16
N LYS A 579 -14.59 -5.90 14.79
CA LYS A 579 -14.50 -5.73 16.25
C LYS A 579 -14.82 -4.29 16.67
N PRO A 580 -15.31 -4.03 17.91
CA PRO A 580 -15.68 -2.69 18.36
C PRO A 580 -14.58 -1.62 18.30
N HIS A 581 -13.31 -2.04 18.36
CA HIS A 581 -12.15 -1.16 18.28
C HIS A 581 -11.67 -0.89 16.85
N HIS A 582 -12.21 -1.59 15.84
CA HIS A 582 -11.84 -1.35 14.45
C HIS A 582 -12.20 0.07 14.05
N ALA A 583 -11.32 0.64 13.24
CA ALA A 583 -11.60 1.87 12.54
C ALA A 583 -12.86 1.75 11.65
N PRO A 584 -13.64 2.82 11.50
CA PRO A 584 -14.75 2.84 10.55
C PRO A 584 -14.27 2.63 9.11
N GLU A 585 -15.10 2.00 8.29
CA GLU A 585 -14.86 1.81 6.86
C GLU A 585 -15.03 3.12 6.07
N LEU A 586 -14.41 3.18 4.89
CA LEU A 586 -14.56 4.32 3.99
C LEU A 586 -15.87 4.24 3.21
N VAL A 587 -16.82 5.06 3.61
CA VAL A 587 -18.15 5.17 2.98
C VAL A 587 -18.27 6.49 2.26
N GLN A 588 -18.84 6.45 1.06
CA GLN A 588 -19.11 7.65 0.24
C GLN A 588 -20.24 8.49 0.85
N ASP A 589 -20.22 9.81 0.60
CA ASP A 589 -21.32 10.70 0.98
C ASP A 589 -22.48 10.60 -0.03
N PRO A 590 -23.69 10.17 0.37
CA PRO A 590 -24.81 9.97 -0.56
C PRO A 590 -25.26 11.25 -1.29
N THR A 591 -25.06 12.42 -0.69
CA THR A 591 -25.41 13.72 -1.30
C THR A 591 -24.42 14.06 -2.41
N VAL A 592 -23.13 13.85 -2.15
CA VAL A 592 -22.06 14.02 -3.14
C VAL A 592 -22.21 13.02 -4.28
N THR A 593 -22.45 11.74 -3.97
CA THR A 593 -22.71 10.68 -4.96
C THR A 593 -23.83 11.11 -5.91
N LYS A 594 -24.98 11.57 -5.40
CA LYS A 594 -26.11 12.06 -6.23
C LYS A 594 -25.76 13.29 -7.07
N LYS A 595 -24.89 14.18 -6.58
CA LYS A 595 -24.43 15.33 -7.35
C LYS A 595 -23.53 14.89 -8.51
N VAL A 596 -22.58 13.99 -8.24
CA VAL A 596 -21.65 13.44 -9.24
C VAL A 596 -22.37 12.57 -10.27
N ASP A 597 -23.45 11.87 -9.90
CA ASP A 597 -24.28 11.08 -10.83
C ASP A 597 -24.73 11.88 -12.06
N LYS A 598 -24.94 13.20 -11.90
CA LYS A 598 -25.30 14.08 -13.02
C LYS A 598 -24.22 14.12 -14.10
N LEU A 599 -22.93 14.09 -13.71
CA LEU A 599 -21.82 14.07 -14.65
C LEU A 599 -21.75 12.76 -15.44
N PHE A 600 -22.14 11.64 -14.83
CA PHE A 600 -22.15 10.30 -15.42
C PHE A 600 -23.50 9.93 -16.06
N SER A 601 -24.51 10.80 -15.98
CA SER A 601 -25.82 10.60 -16.59
C SER A 601 -25.81 10.88 -18.09
N LYS A 602 -26.83 10.43 -18.83
CA LYS A 602 -26.92 10.63 -20.29
C LYS A 602 -26.88 12.13 -20.61
N GLY A 603 -25.88 12.56 -21.37
CA GLY A 603 -25.63 13.96 -21.72
C GLY A 603 -24.66 14.69 -20.77
N GLY A 604 -24.24 14.06 -19.67
CA GLY A 604 -23.18 14.55 -18.80
C GLY A 604 -21.78 14.39 -19.39
N GLU A 605 -20.84 15.21 -18.91
CA GLU A 605 -19.44 15.27 -19.38
C GLU A 605 -18.70 13.91 -19.27
N LEU A 606 -19.12 13.06 -18.33
CA LEU A 606 -18.47 11.80 -17.97
C LEU A 606 -19.30 10.55 -18.32
N TYR A 607 -20.38 10.69 -19.09
CA TYR A 607 -21.31 9.59 -19.42
C TYR A 607 -20.65 8.31 -19.96
N LYS A 608 -19.52 8.45 -20.67
CA LYS A 608 -18.79 7.32 -21.26
C LYS A 608 -18.05 6.42 -20.25
N PHE A 609 -18.01 6.80 -18.98
CA PHE A 609 -17.33 6.08 -17.90
C PHE A 609 -18.31 5.55 -16.84
N LYS A 610 -19.59 5.40 -17.19
CA LYS A 610 -20.61 4.85 -16.32
C LYS A 610 -20.47 3.34 -16.14
#